data_AF-A0A101C5V1-F1
#
_entry.id   AF-A0A101C5V1-F1
#
_cell.length_a   1.000
_cell.length_b   1.000
_cell.length_c   1.000
_cell.angle_alpha   90.00
_cell.angle_beta   90.00
_cell.angle_gamma   90.00
#
_symmetry.space_group_name_H-M   'P 1'
#
loop_
_entity.id
_entity.type
_entity.pdbx_description
1 polymer ?
#
loop_
_entity_poly.entity_id
_entity_poly.type
_entity_poly.pdbx_seq_one_letter_code
_entity_poly.pdbx_strand_id
1 'polypeptide(L)'
;MWQKTVFDSENQKIKFLIKFVAAFWFLTKLWSYKTWIIEREYPVIPPFDFLKQVPADFHLTLFCLSLINLLLVVFFRRKKWMLISLFLLEFFSCALDTVRWQPWQYMYMCMLLLIILNFSKPKNIVFLFHLFLVGMYLFSGLHKLNRDFLYTFWMNTVLQEFFGLSLKNILKFKLFFFGLLIPVIEIGLAVLLLVVKSKRIISYFLIAIHISILIIIGPAGLGYNSVVWFWNLALIFILLILYTSPVKYIGTKLMLKQFYCVVLWFLMPVLSFFGLWYQYFSFNLYSGKGYQMYVCVNKNVDGLKPYLEPVLGRFCKDKPYFILQNWAMAEIKSAPLPEFEIYKKISNEIKKKYGDKSVRVFLYNTRTKKTEEL
;
A
#
# COMPACT_ATOMS: atom_id res chain seq x y z
N MET A 1 5.00 37.89 18.76
CA MET A 1 5.60 36.62 19.22
C MET A 1 6.12 35.88 17.99
N TRP A 2 7.45 35.91 17.78
CA TRP A 2 8.11 35.40 16.58
C TRP A 2 7.99 33.87 16.51
N GLN A 3 7.10 33.34 15.67
CA GLN A 3 7.12 31.92 15.32
C GLN A 3 8.38 31.66 14.48
N LYS A 4 9.48 31.24 15.13
CA LYS A 4 10.59 30.60 14.42
C LYS A 4 10.03 29.39 13.69
N THR A 5 9.94 29.46 12.37
CA THR A 5 9.59 28.31 11.55
C THR A 5 10.77 27.35 11.54
N VAL A 6 10.52 26.05 11.76
CA VAL A 6 11.56 24.99 11.78
C VAL A 6 12.35 24.94 10.46
N PHE A 7 11.77 25.44 9.37
CA PHE A 7 12.42 25.60 8.07
C PHE A 7 12.41 27.07 7.66
N ASP A 8 13.52 27.52 7.08
CA ASP A 8 13.74 28.89 6.59
C ASP A 8 13.03 29.14 5.25
N SER A 9 12.70 28.07 4.51
CA SER A 9 11.93 28.14 3.26
C SER A 9 11.17 26.85 2.94
N GLU A 10 10.14 26.94 2.09
CA GLU A 10 9.46 25.75 1.55
C GLU A 10 10.38 24.88 0.69
N ASN A 11 11.38 25.46 0.04
CA ASN A 11 12.36 24.69 -0.73
C ASN A 11 13.21 23.80 0.19
N GLN A 12 13.59 24.30 1.36
CA GLN A 12 14.26 23.51 2.39
C GLN A 12 13.33 22.40 2.92
N LYS A 13 12.07 22.73 3.21
CA LYS A 13 11.05 21.75 3.62
C LYS A 13 10.93 20.58 2.62
N ILE A 14 10.78 20.89 1.33
CA ILE A 14 10.66 19.87 0.27
C ILE A 14 11.95 19.06 0.15
N LYS A 15 13.11 19.69 0.29
CA LYS A 15 14.40 18.97 0.29
C LYS A 15 14.44 17.92 1.39
N PHE A 16 14.04 18.25 2.62
CA PHE A 16 13.96 17.28 3.71
C PHE A 16 12.93 16.19 3.43
N LEU A 17 11.73 16.57 3.00
CA LEU A 17 10.66 15.62 2.69
C LEU A 17 11.11 14.58 1.64
N ILE A 18 11.78 15.01 0.57
CA ILE A 18 12.34 14.11 -0.46
C ILE A 18 13.37 13.16 0.12
N LYS A 19 14.28 13.65 0.97
CA LYS A 19 15.32 12.81 1.58
C LYS A 19 14.72 11.75 2.50
N PHE A 20 13.76 12.12 3.34
CA PHE A 20 13.07 11.18 4.23
C PHE A 20 12.26 10.15 3.44
N VAL A 21 11.50 10.59 2.43
CA VAL A 21 10.76 9.67 1.55
C VAL A 21 11.71 8.71 0.85
N ALA A 22 12.81 9.19 0.27
CA ALA A 22 13.80 8.33 -0.39
C ALA A 22 14.47 7.35 0.59
N ALA A 23 14.76 7.76 1.82
CA ALA A 23 15.33 6.89 2.84
C ALA A 23 14.37 5.76 3.25
N PHE A 24 13.10 6.07 3.54
CA PHE A 24 12.11 5.03 3.86
C PHE A 24 11.79 4.15 2.66
N TRP A 25 11.77 4.72 1.45
CA TRP A 25 11.58 3.94 0.23
C TRP A 25 12.73 2.95 0.03
N PHE A 26 13.97 3.39 0.23
CA PHE A 26 15.15 2.52 0.21
C PHE A 26 15.03 1.37 1.22
N LEU A 27 14.70 1.67 2.48
CA LEU A 27 14.51 0.65 3.53
C LEU A 27 13.40 -0.33 3.16
N THR A 28 12.28 0.17 2.66
CA THR A 28 11.12 -0.64 2.26
C THR A 28 11.50 -1.60 1.11
N LYS A 29 12.23 -1.11 0.11
CA LYS A 29 12.70 -1.92 -1.02
C LYS A 29 13.71 -2.99 -0.61
N LEU A 30 14.66 -2.63 0.26
CA LEU A 30 15.66 -3.57 0.77
C LEU A 30 14.99 -4.67 1.61
N TRP A 31 14.05 -4.29 2.48
CA TRP A 31 13.29 -5.23 3.30
C TRP A 31 12.44 -6.21 2.48
N SER A 32 11.92 -5.75 1.34
CA SER A 32 11.10 -6.52 0.41
C SER A 32 11.87 -6.96 -0.83
N TYR A 33 13.20 -7.18 -0.77
CA TYR A 33 14.05 -7.37 -1.96
C TYR A 33 13.51 -8.42 -2.95
N LYS A 34 12.93 -9.54 -2.46
CA LYS A 34 12.31 -10.58 -3.29
C LYS A 34 11.13 -10.09 -4.15
N THR A 35 10.47 -8.99 -3.78
CA THR A 35 9.45 -8.32 -4.62
C THR A 35 10.07 -7.80 -5.94
N TRP A 36 11.37 -7.52 -5.96
CA TRP A 36 12.06 -6.79 -7.04
C TRP A 36 12.89 -7.68 -7.98
N ILE A 37 13.08 -8.95 -7.64
CA ILE A 37 13.87 -9.93 -8.43
C ILE A 37 12.99 -11.11 -8.91
N ILE A 38 13.55 -12.00 -9.73
CA ILE A 38 12.85 -13.17 -10.28
C ILE A 38 13.08 -14.43 -9.44
N GLU A 39 14.20 -14.54 -8.72
CA GLU A 39 14.53 -15.73 -7.92
C GLU A 39 13.64 -15.86 -6.67
N ARG A 40 12.45 -16.43 -6.87
CA ARG A 40 11.43 -16.65 -5.85
C ARG A 40 10.40 -17.69 -6.29
N GLU A 41 9.73 -18.31 -5.33
CA GLU A 41 8.65 -19.26 -5.56
C GLU A 41 7.38 -18.56 -6.04
N TYR A 42 7.06 -17.42 -5.44
CA TYR A 42 5.91 -16.58 -5.79
C TYR A 42 6.01 -16.05 -7.23
N PRO A 43 5.00 -16.27 -8.09
CA PRO A 43 5.13 -16.01 -9.51
C PRO A 43 5.34 -14.51 -9.82
N VAL A 44 6.06 -14.23 -10.90
CA VAL A 44 6.18 -12.89 -11.48
C VAL A 44 5.03 -12.70 -12.46
N ILE A 45 4.21 -11.67 -12.25
CA ILE A 45 2.98 -11.47 -13.03
C ILE A 45 3.05 -10.11 -13.70
N PRO A 46 3.61 -10.01 -14.92
CA PRO A 46 3.62 -8.74 -15.63
C PRO A 46 2.21 -8.32 -16.06
N PRO A 47 1.93 -7.00 -16.17
CA PRO A 47 0.68 -6.51 -16.73
C PRO A 47 0.44 -6.99 -18.17
N PHE A 48 1.52 -7.10 -18.96
CA PHE A 48 1.48 -7.51 -20.37
C PHE A 48 2.31 -8.77 -20.62
N ASP A 49 1.81 -9.68 -21.46
CA ASP A 49 2.43 -11.00 -21.66
C ASP A 49 3.81 -10.94 -22.33
N PHE A 50 4.08 -9.95 -23.19
CA PHE A 50 5.38 -9.79 -23.84
C PHE A 50 6.52 -9.50 -22.84
N LEU A 51 6.19 -8.99 -21.64
CA LEU A 51 7.17 -8.72 -20.58
C LEU A 51 7.57 -9.97 -19.79
N LYS A 52 6.90 -11.12 -19.99
CA LYS A 52 7.26 -12.38 -19.32
C LYS A 52 8.65 -12.89 -19.71
N GLN A 53 9.16 -12.47 -20.86
CA GLN A 53 10.43 -12.93 -21.41
C GLN A 53 11.61 -12.05 -20.98
N VAL A 54 11.37 -11.04 -20.15
CA VAL A 54 12.44 -10.13 -19.69
C VAL A 54 13.40 -10.89 -18.76
N PRO A 55 14.72 -10.87 -19.02
CA PRO A 55 15.71 -11.64 -18.24
C PRO A 55 15.80 -11.22 -16.77
N ALA A 56 16.19 -12.14 -15.90
CA ALA A 56 16.41 -11.90 -14.47
C ALA A 56 17.42 -10.78 -14.20
N ASP A 57 18.51 -10.73 -14.98
CA ASP A 57 19.53 -9.69 -14.87
C ASP A 57 18.98 -8.28 -15.06
N PHE A 58 17.93 -8.13 -15.89
CA PHE A 58 17.31 -6.84 -16.11
C PHE A 58 16.47 -6.40 -14.89
N HIS A 59 15.77 -7.32 -14.23
CA HIS A 59 15.06 -7.05 -12.98
C HIS A 59 16.05 -6.63 -11.88
N LEU A 60 17.15 -7.38 -11.75
CA LEU A 60 18.21 -7.09 -10.78
C LEU A 60 18.87 -5.74 -11.06
N THR A 61 19.17 -5.43 -12.33
CA THR A 61 19.76 -4.15 -12.75
C THR A 61 18.86 -2.97 -12.38
N LEU A 62 17.56 -3.04 -12.69
CA LEU A 62 16.61 -2.00 -12.31
C LEU A 62 16.54 -1.82 -10.78
N PHE A 63 16.56 -2.92 -10.03
CA PHE A 63 16.56 -2.89 -8.57
C PHE A 63 17.81 -2.22 -8.01
N CYS A 64 19.00 -2.64 -8.44
CA CYS A 64 20.27 -2.07 -7.99
C CYS A 64 20.41 -0.60 -8.36
N LEU A 65 20.08 -0.21 -9.60
CA LEU A 65 20.12 1.18 -10.03
C LEU A 65 19.12 2.04 -9.26
N SER A 66 17.93 1.52 -8.95
CA SER A 66 16.96 2.19 -8.08
C SER A 66 17.53 2.45 -6.69
N LEU A 67 18.12 1.44 -6.04
CA LEU A 67 18.71 1.57 -4.71
C LEU A 67 19.84 2.61 -4.70
N ILE A 68 20.73 2.57 -5.70
CA ILE A 68 21.80 3.56 -5.86
C ILE A 68 21.19 4.95 -6.02
N ASN A 69 20.20 5.13 -6.88
CA ASN A 69 19.60 6.44 -7.10
C ASN A 69 18.86 6.97 -5.85
N LEU A 70 18.20 6.10 -5.08
CA LEU A 70 17.61 6.46 -3.79
C LEU A 70 18.68 6.96 -2.81
N LEU A 71 19.82 6.27 -2.68
CA LEU A 71 20.95 6.73 -1.86
C LEU A 71 21.50 8.07 -2.37
N LEU A 72 21.63 8.22 -3.68
CA LEU A 72 22.07 9.48 -4.29
C LEU A 72 21.13 10.64 -3.91
N VAL A 73 19.81 10.42 -3.95
CA VAL A 73 18.80 11.41 -3.53
C VAL A 73 18.90 11.73 -2.04
N VAL A 74 19.18 10.74 -1.18
CA VAL A 74 19.33 10.92 0.27
C VAL A 74 20.56 11.77 0.60
N PHE A 75 21.73 11.46 0.03
CA PHE A 75 22.99 12.07 0.44
C PHE A 75 23.31 13.36 -0.32
N PHE A 76 23.06 13.42 -1.63
CA PHE A 76 23.52 14.51 -2.46
C PHE A 76 22.50 15.66 -2.59
N ARG A 77 22.92 16.73 -3.28
CA ARG A 77 22.04 17.85 -3.61
C ARG A 77 21.03 17.40 -4.66
N ARG A 78 19.75 17.64 -4.38
CA ARG A 78 18.63 17.35 -5.28
C ARG A 78 18.87 17.95 -6.68
N LYS A 79 18.96 17.11 -7.70
CA LYS A 79 18.91 17.51 -9.11
C LYS A 79 17.68 16.90 -9.78
N LYS A 80 17.07 17.63 -10.72
CA LYS A 80 15.85 17.19 -11.41
C LYS A 80 16.05 15.89 -12.18
N TRP A 81 17.21 15.71 -12.83
CA TRP A 81 17.53 14.51 -13.60
C TRP A 81 17.59 13.24 -12.73
N MET A 82 18.08 13.34 -11.49
CA MET A 82 18.12 12.20 -10.55
C MET A 82 16.69 11.70 -10.25
N LEU A 83 15.77 12.65 -10.02
CA LEU A 83 14.37 12.34 -9.74
C LEU A 83 13.66 11.74 -10.96
N ILE A 84 13.93 12.26 -12.16
CA ILE A 84 13.40 11.71 -13.42
C ILE A 84 13.92 10.28 -13.63
N SER A 85 15.23 10.07 -13.46
CA SER A 85 15.83 8.74 -13.57
C SER A 85 15.20 7.77 -12.56
N LEU A 86 15.01 8.19 -11.30
CA LEU A 86 14.37 7.36 -10.29
C LEU A 86 12.94 6.99 -10.70
N PHE A 87 12.16 7.98 -11.16
CA PHE A 87 10.79 7.74 -11.62
C PHE A 87 10.74 6.72 -12.77
N LEU A 88 11.63 6.84 -13.75
CA LEU A 88 11.68 5.91 -14.88
C LEU A 88 12.10 4.51 -14.45
N LEU A 89 13.13 4.37 -13.61
CA LEU A 89 13.57 3.09 -13.06
C LEU A 89 12.43 2.37 -12.34
N GLU A 90 11.69 3.09 -11.50
CA GLU A 90 10.56 2.55 -10.75
C GLU A 90 9.37 2.22 -11.64
N PHE A 91 9.08 3.07 -12.62
CA PHE A 91 8.01 2.82 -13.60
C PHE A 91 8.28 1.54 -14.40
N PHE A 92 9.49 1.41 -14.98
CA PHE A 92 9.88 0.20 -15.70
C PHE A 92 9.93 -1.01 -14.78
N SER A 93 10.42 -0.86 -13.55
CA SER A 93 10.42 -1.96 -12.58
C SER A 93 9.00 -2.45 -12.28
N CYS A 94 8.05 -1.54 -12.04
CA CYS A 94 6.65 -1.92 -11.77
C CYS A 94 5.92 -2.42 -13.03
N ALA A 95 6.37 -2.05 -14.23
CA ALA A 95 5.84 -2.61 -15.48
C ALA A 95 6.19 -4.11 -15.64
N LEU A 96 7.24 -4.61 -15.00
CA LEU A 96 7.64 -6.01 -15.12
C LEU A 96 6.89 -6.97 -14.19
N ASP A 97 6.23 -6.45 -13.16
CA ASP A 97 5.56 -7.28 -12.16
C ASP A 97 4.49 -6.49 -11.42
N THR A 98 3.24 -6.94 -11.54
CA THR A 98 2.07 -6.27 -10.97
C THR A 98 2.16 -6.18 -9.45
N VAL A 99 2.77 -7.15 -8.77
CA VAL A 99 2.91 -7.13 -7.31
C VAL A 99 3.75 -5.95 -6.80
N ARG A 100 4.56 -5.31 -7.66
CA ARG A 100 5.35 -4.12 -7.29
C ARG A 100 4.49 -2.87 -7.13
N TRP A 101 3.29 -2.84 -7.71
CA TRP A 101 2.32 -1.75 -7.57
C TRP A 101 1.61 -1.76 -6.20
N GLN A 102 2.39 -1.74 -5.12
CA GLN A 102 1.88 -1.58 -3.77
C GLN A 102 1.36 -0.16 -3.51
N PRO A 103 0.45 0.06 -2.54
CA PRO A 103 -0.10 1.39 -2.26
C PRO A 103 0.99 2.42 -1.91
N TRP A 104 2.01 1.99 -1.16
CA TRP A 104 3.15 2.84 -0.78
C TRP A 104 4.04 3.19 -1.98
N GLN A 105 4.24 2.26 -2.92
CA GLN A 105 5.02 2.48 -4.14
C GLN A 105 4.31 3.51 -5.03
N TYR A 106 3.00 3.32 -5.23
CA TYR A 106 2.16 4.26 -5.95
C TYR A 106 2.18 5.66 -5.31
N MET A 107 2.13 5.72 -3.97
CA MET A 107 2.24 6.97 -3.21
C MET A 107 3.56 7.69 -3.49
N TYR A 108 4.70 7.00 -3.35
CA TYR A 108 6.02 7.60 -3.58
C TYR A 108 6.19 8.05 -5.03
N MET A 109 5.71 7.27 -5.99
CA MET A 109 5.72 7.62 -7.41
C MET A 109 4.88 8.86 -7.72
N CYS A 110 3.67 8.98 -7.15
CA CYS A 110 2.85 10.18 -7.27
C CYS A 110 3.57 11.41 -6.69
N MET A 111 4.12 11.29 -5.48
CA MET A 111 4.84 12.39 -4.83
C MET A 111 6.06 12.83 -5.66
N LEU A 112 6.83 11.86 -6.16
CA LEU A 112 8.01 12.11 -7.01
C LEU A 112 7.62 12.83 -8.31
N LEU A 113 6.56 12.37 -8.99
CA LEU A 113 6.07 12.99 -10.21
C LEU A 113 5.66 14.46 -9.98
N LEU A 114 4.95 14.75 -8.89
CA LEU A 114 4.57 16.13 -8.56
C LEU A 114 5.78 17.03 -8.34
N ILE A 115 6.82 16.51 -7.68
CA ILE A 115 8.07 17.24 -7.50
C ILE A 115 8.74 17.50 -8.84
N ILE A 116 8.78 16.52 -9.76
CA ILE A 116 9.40 16.68 -11.08
C ILE A 116 8.67 17.76 -11.88
N LEU A 117 7.34 17.73 -11.90
CA LEU A 117 6.50 18.66 -12.66
C LEU A 117 6.51 20.08 -12.08
N ASN A 118 6.64 20.20 -10.75
CA ASN A 118 6.64 21.48 -10.04
C ASN A 118 8.01 21.83 -9.42
N PHE A 119 9.11 21.34 -9.99
CA PHE A 119 10.46 21.37 -9.38
C PHE A 119 10.90 22.75 -8.88
N SER A 120 10.58 23.80 -9.65
CA SER A 120 10.91 25.20 -9.35
C SER A 120 9.80 25.95 -8.58
N LYS A 121 8.71 25.27 -8.20
CA LYS A 121 7.51 25.86 -7.59
C LYS A 121 7.20 25.17 -6.26
N PRO A 122 7.98 25.46 -5.19
CA PRO A 122 7.86 24.75 -3.92
C PRO A 122 6.47 24.90 -3.27
N LYS A 123 5.85 26.09 -3.36
CA LYS A 123 4.47 26.34 -2.93
C LYS A 123 3.51 25.30 -3.49
N ASN A 124 3.57 25.09 -4.81
CA ASN A 124 2.69 24.15 -5.52
C ASN A 124 2.88 22.72 -5.00
N ILE A 125 4.12 22.28 -4.79
CA ILE A 125 4.42 20.93 -4.29
C ILE A 125 3.78 20.74 -2.90
N VAL A 126 3.96 21.70 -1.98
CA VAL A 126 3.39 21.62 -0.63
C VAL A 126 1.87 21.53 -0.67
N PHE A 127 1.23 22.37 -1.48
CA PHE A 127 -0.23 22.38 -1.63
C PHE A 127 -0.76 21.09 -2.29
N LEU A 128 -0.11 20.59 -3.34
CA LEU A 128 -0.52 19.36 -4.02
C LEU A 128 -0.29 18.12 -3.15
N PHE A 129 0.78 18.08 -2.36
CA PHE A 129 0.99 17.03 -1.35
C PHE A 129 -0.10 17.04 -0.29
N HIS A 130 -0.51 18.23 0.15
CA HIS A 130 -1.64 18.38 1.06
C HIS A 130 -2.92 17.81 0.45
N LEU A 131 -3.27 18.16 -0.80
CA LEU A 131 -4.44 17.62 -1.48
C LEU A 131 -4.36 16.09 -1.68
N PHE A 132 -3.18 15.58 -2.02
CA PHE A 132 -2.94 14.16 -2.16
C PHE A 132 -3.19 13.40 -0.85
N LEU A 133 -2.69 13.90 0.27
CA LEU A 133 -2.95 13.32 1.59
C LEU A 133 -4.44 13.37 1.96
N VAL A 134 -5.13 14.47 1.64
CA VAL A 134 -6.58 14.56 1.84
C VAL A 134 -7.30 13.45 1.07
N GLY A 135 -7.00 13.29 -0.22
CA GLY A 135 -7.57 12.21 -1.03
C GLY A 135 -7.27 10.83 -0.43
N MET A 136 -6.02 10.58 -0.05
CA MET A 136 -5.60 9.34 0.58
C MET A 136 -6.42 8.98 1.83
N TYR A 137 -6.50 9.87 2.82
CA TYR A 137 -7.25 9.59 4.04
C TYR A 137 -8.76 9.50 3.80
N LEU A 138 -9.29 10.33 2.91
CA LEU A 138 -10.71 10.30 2.55
C LEU A 138 -11.10 8.95 1.96
N PHE A 139 -10.40 8.51 0.91
CA PHE A 139 -10.71 7.24 0.25
C PHE A 139 -10.35 6.03 1.11
N SER A 140 -9.25 6.09 1.86
CA SER A 140 -8.92 5.07 2.86
C SER A 140 -10.09 4.82 3.83
N GLY A 141 -10.67 5.89 4.39
CA GLY A 141 -11.82 5.77 5.29
C GLY A 141 -13.09 5.31 4.58
N LEU A 142 -13.42 5.87 3.40
CA LEU A 142 -14.59 5.45 2.63
C LEU A 142 -14.55 3.97 2.25
N HIS A 143 -13.36 3.46 1.88
CA HIS A 143 -13.19 2.07 1.55
C HIS A 143 -13.40 1.14 2.76
N LYS A 144 -13.08 1.60 3.98
CA LYS A 144 -13.28 0.87 5.24
C LYS A 144 -14.71 0.95 5.81
N LEU A 145 -15.60 1.78 5.24
CA LEU A 145 -17.03 1.77 5.56
C LEU A 145 -17.74 0.55 4.95
N ASN A 146 -17.39 -0.64 5.42
CA ASN A 146 -17.98 -1.88 4.95
C ASN A 146 -17.89 -2.97 6.02
N ARG A 147 -18.72 -4.02 5.87
CA ARG A 147 -18.78 -5.13 6.84
C ARG A 147 -17.52 -6.00 6.83
N ASP A 148 -16.87 -6.17 5.69
CA ASP A 148 -15.67 -6.99 5.56
C ASP A 148 -14.53 -6.38 6.38
N PHE A 149 -14.34 -5.05 6.35
CA PHE A 149 -13.41 -4.36 7.24
C PHE A 149 -13.67 -4.66 8.73
N LEU A 150 -14.94 -4.55 9.15
CA LEU A 150 -15.32 -4.81 10.54
C LEU A 150 -15.07 -6.26 10.96
N TYR A 151 -15.24 -7.20 10.04
CA TYR A 151 -15.03 -8.62 10.31
C TYR A 151 -13.55 -8.99 10.26
N THR A 152 -12.87 -8.72 9.15
CA THR A 152 -11.50 -9.20 8.91
C THR A 152 -10.48 -8.42 9.70
N PHE A 153 -10.57 -7.09 9.74
CA PHE A 153 -9.55 -6.27 10.39
C PHE A 153 -9.95 -5.94 11.84
N TRP A 154 -11.14 -5.38 12.05
CA TRP A 154 -11.52 -4.97 13.41
C TRP A 154 -11.76 -6.17 14.34
N MET A 155 -12.64 -7.09 13.97
CA MET A 155 -12.98 -8.21 14.84
C MET A 155 -11.83 -9.23 14.93
N ASN A 156 -11.38 -9.80 13.81
CA ASN A 156 -10.37 -10.85 13.85
C ASN A 156 -9.00 -10.30 14.28
N THR A 157 -8.46 -9.32 13.54
CA THR A 157 -7.10 -8.81 13.82
C THR A 157 -7.03 -7.98 15.10
N VAL A 158 -7.91 -6.98 15.30
CA VAL A 158 -7.78 -6.09 16.46
C VAL A 158 -8.37 -6.72 17.73
N LEU A 159 -9.63 -7.13 17.73
CA LEU A 159 -10.28 -7.59 18.97
C LEU A 159 -9.82 -9.00 19.40
N GLN A 160 -9.70 -9.95 18.47
CA GLN A 160 -9.38 -11.34 18.80
C GLN A 160 -7.87 -11.57 18.86
N GLU A 161 -7.13 -11.28 17.78
CA GLU A 161 -5.69 -11.58 17.72
C GLU A 161 -4.88 -10.64 18.61
N PHE A 162 -5.10 -9.33 18.53
CA PHE A 162 -4.31 -8.36 19.30
C PHE A 162 -4.75 -8.24 20.76
N PHE A 163 -6.06 -8.10 21.04
CA PHE A 163 -6.57 -7.99 22.41
C PHE A 163 -6.94 -9.33 23.08
N GLY A 164 -6.93 -10.46 22.37
CA GLY A 164 -7.25 -11.76 22.95
C GLY A 164 -8.73 -11.93 23.36
N LEU A 165 -9.65 -11.12 22.84
CA LEU A 165 -11.05 -11.15 23.28
C LEU A 165 -11.80 -12.34 22.67
N SER A 166 -12.54 -13.05 23.52
CA SER A 166 -13.45 -14.11 23.06
C SER A 166 -14.64 -13.55 22.30
N LEU A 167 -15.19 -14.34 21.36
CA LEU A 167 -16.39 -13.97 20.59
C LEU A 167 -17.58 -13.63 21.52
N LYS A 168 -17.71 -14.35 22.64
CA LYS A 168 -18.74 -14.08 23.66
C LYS A 168 -18.64 -12.66 24.22
N ASN A 169 -17.42 -12.19 24.53
CA ASN A 169 -17.20 -10.84 25.05
C ASN A 169 -17.47 -9.78 23.98
N ILE A 170 -17.01 -10.01 22.75
CA ILE A 170 -17.24 -9.10 21.61
C ILE A 170 -18.73 -8.88 21.38
N LEU A 171 -19.53 -9.96 21.39
CA LEU A 171 -20.97 -9.90 21.22
C LEU A 171 -21.67 -9.24 22.42
N LYS A 172 -21.31 -9.62 23.65
CA LYS A 172 -21.89 -9.08 24.89
C LYS A 172 -21.77 -7.56 24.97
N PHE A 173 -20.59 -7.02 24.65
CA PHE A 173 -20.32 -5.59 24.72
C PHE A 173 -20.52 -4.86 23.38
N LYS A 174 -21.05 -5.55 22.36
CA LYS A 174 -21.30 -5.00 21.01
C LYS A 174 -20.05 -4.34 20.40
N LEU A 175 -18.86 -4.85 20.72
CA LEU A 175 -17.58 -4.25 20.32
C LEU A 175 -17.37 -4.24 18.80
N PHE A 176 -18.05 -5.13 18.07
CA PHE A 176 -18.03 -5.18 16.61
C PHE A 176 -18.33 -3.82 15.96
N PHE A 177 -19.30 -3.07 16.49
CA PHE A 177 -19.73 -1.80 15.88
C PHE A 177 -18.77 -0.63 16.15
N PHE A 178 -17.92 -0.72 17.19
CA PHE A 178 -16.92 0.31 17.46
C PHE A 178 -15.88 0.44 16.34
N GLY A 179 -15.70 -0.62 15.53
CA GLY A 179 -14.83 -0.56 14.36
C GLY A 179 -15.25 0.50 13.34
N LEU A 180 -16.53 0.91 13.31
CA LEU A 180 -17.02 1.98 12.43
C LEU A 180 -16.44 3.35 12.80
N LEU A 181 -15.95 3.54 14.03
CA LEU A 181 -15.30 4.79 14.42
C LEU A 181 -14.02 5.03 13.61
N ILE A 182 -13.28 3.98 13.24
CA ILE A 182 -12.03 4.11 12.49
C ILE A 182 -12.25 4.84 11.15
N PRO A 183 -13.09 4.34 10.22
CA PRO A 183 -13.33 5.03 8.96
C PRO A 183 -13.97 6.41 9.13
N VAL A 184 -14.86 6.59 10.12
CA VAL A 184 -15.49 7.90 10.39
C VAL A 184 -14.45 8.92 10.84
N ILE A 185 -13.51 8.53 11.70
CA ILE A 185 -12.39 9.38 12.13
C ILE A 185 -11.47 9.67 10.95
N GLU A 186 -11.11 8.69 10.13
CA GLU A 186 -10.26 8.91 8.95
C GLU A 186 -10.89 9.92 7.97
N ILE A 187 -12.18 9.76 7.65
CA ILE A 187 -12.93 10.69 6.79
C ILE A 187 -13.03 12.07 7.43
N GLY A 188 -13.37 12.11 8.73
CA GLY A 188 -13.49 13.36 9.48
C GLY A 188 -12.19 14.15 9.49
N LEU A 189 -11.06 13.50 9.77
CA LEU A 189 -9.74 14.13 9.74
C LEU A 189 -9.34 14.59 8.33
N ALA A 190 -9.71 13.85 7.28
CA ALA A 190 -9.49 14.27 5.90
C ALA A 190 -10.27 15.55 5.54
N VAL A 191 -11.54 15.64 5.96
CA VAL A 191 -12.37 16.85 5.76
C VAL A 191 -11.83 18.01 6.61
N LEU A 192 -11.47 17.76 7.87
CA LEU A 192 -10.88 18.77 8.76
C LEU A 192 -9.55 19.31 8.21
N LEU A 193 -8.75 18.49 7.54
CA LEU A 193 -7.54 18.95 6.83
C LEU A 193 -7.86 20.03 5.78
N LEU A 194 -9.02 19.97 5.11
CA LEU A 194 -9.42 20.97 4.13
C LEU A 194 -9.89 22.27 4.80
N VAL A 195 -10.76 22.16 5.82
CA VAL A 195 -11.51 23.31 6.34
C VAL A 195 -10.83 24.02 7.52
N VAL A 196 -10.06 23.31 8.34
CA VAL A 196 -9.48 23.88 9.56
C VAL A 196 -8.26 24.74 9.23
N LYS A 197 -8.15 25.90 9.91
CA LYS A 197 -7.02 26.83 9.79
C LYS A 197 -5.71 26.17 10.26
N SER A 198 -5.73 25.52 11.42
CA SER A 198 -4.58 24.81 12.00
C SER A 198 -4.52 23.34 11.58
N LYS A 199 -4.01 23.08 10.37
CA LYS A 199 -3.79 21.71 9.86
C LYS A 199 -2.77 20.90 10.69
N ARG A 200 -1.92 21.59 11.46
CA ARG A 200 -0.93 20.97 12.35
C ARG A 200 -1.59 20.14 13.46
N ILE A 201 -2.69 20.62 14.03
CA ILE A 201 -3.42 19.86 15.06
C ILE A 201 -3.98 18.57 14.45
N ILE A 202 -4.62 18.68 13.28
CA ILE A 202 -5.16 17.53 12.55
C ILE A 202 -4.06 16.52 12.21
N SER A 203 -2.87 17.01 11.85
CA SER A 203 -1.70 16.15 11.57
C SER A 203 -1.28 15.30 12.77
N TYR A 204 -1.41 15.78 14.01
CA TYR A 204 -1.09 14.99 15.20
C TYR A 204 -2.07 13.85 15.43
N PHE A 205 -3.37 14.05 15.15
CA PHE A 205 -4.34 12.96 15.20
C PHE A 205 -4.07 11.90 14.12
N LEU A 206 -3.68 12.33 12.91
CA LEU A 206 -3.28 11.40 11.85
C LEU A 206 -1.99 10.64 12.22
N ILE A 207 -1.02 11.31 12.84
CA ILE A 207 0.18 10.66 13.38
C ILE A 207 -0.19 9.63 14.45
N ALA A 208 -1.13 9.94 15.34
CA ALA A 208 -1.61 9.00 16.35
C ALA A 208 -2.20 7.74 15.70
N ILE A 209 -2.97 7.87 14.61
CA ILE A 209 -3.47 6.72 13.83
C ILE A 209 -2.31 5.85 13.32
N HIS A 210 -1.27 6.43 12.73
CA HIS A 210 -0.11 5.67 12.25
C HIS A 210 0.67 4.99 13.37
N ILE A 211 0.80 5.64 14.52
CA ILE A 211 1.40 5.03 15.71
C ILE A 211 0.54 3.86 16.19
N SER A 212 -0.78 4.00 16.26
CA SER A 212 -1.68 2.89 16.62
C SER A 212 -1.57 1.72 15.64
N ILE A 213 -1.48 1.99 14.33
CA ILE A 213 -1.23 0.95 13.32
C ILE A 213 0.09 0.24 13.61
N LEU A 214 1.18 0.98 13.84
CA LEU A 214 2.49 0.39 14.16
C LEU A 214 2.49 -0.41 15.47
N ILE A 215 1.71 -0.01 16.48
CA ILE A 215 1.57 -0.79 17.71
C ILE A 215 0.84 -2.11 17.44
N ILE A 216 -0.25 -2.08 16.65
CA ILE A 216 -1.08 -3.27 16.42
C ILE A 216 -0.39 -4.27 15.47
N ILE A 217 0.07 -3.82 14.30
CA ILE A 217 0.61 -4.72 13.26
C ILE A 217 2.14 -4.69 13.16
N GLY A 218 2.80 -3.79 13.89
CA GLY A 218 4.26 -3.70 13.91
C GLY A 218 4.93 -4.80 14.74
N PRO A 219 6.26 -4.69 14.94
CA PRO A 219 7.05 -5.66 15.70
C PRO A 219 6.60 -5.85 17.15
N ALA A 220 6.01 -4.82 17.76
CA ALA A 220 5.54 -4.85 19.14
C ALA A 220 4.15 -5.51 19.31
N GLY A 221 3.45 -5.77 18.21
CA GLY A 221 2.13 -6.38 18.19
C GLY A 221 2.14 -7.68 17.40
N LEU A 222 1.27 -7.78 16.38
CA LEU A 222 1.04 -9.00 15.61
C LEU A 222 2.15 -9.36 14.61
N GLY A 223 3.11 -8.45 14.35
CA GLY A 223 4.16 -8.71 13.37
C GLY A 223 3.64 -8.89 11.92
N TYR A 224 2.45 -8.37 11.61
CA TYR A 224 1.74 -8.61 10.35
C TYR A 224 2.14 -7.60 9.26
N ASN A 225 2.32 -8.10 8.03
CA ASN A 225 2.64 -7.33 6.81
C ASN A 225 3.79 -6.33 6.99
N SER A 226 5.00 -6.81 7.21
CA SER A 226 6.12 -5.98 7.67
C SER A 226 6.57 -4.85 6.73
N VAL A 227 6.25 -4.91 5.44
CA VAL A 227 6.60 -3.83 4.49
C VAL A 227 5.89 -2.51 4.82
N VAL A 228 4.71 -2.55 5.45
CA VAL A 228 3.95 -1.33 5.75
C VAL A 228 4.49 -0.58 6.96
N TRP A 229 5.40 -1.17 7.74
CA TRP A 229 5.97 -0.51 8.91
C TRP A 229 6.78 0.73 8.52
N PHE A 230 7.68 0.57 7.55
CA PHE A 230 8.48 1.67 7.00
C PHE A 230 7.60 2.72 6.30
N TRP A 231 6.51 2.29 5.66
CA TRP A 231 5.55 3.21 5.05
C TRP A 231 4.81 4.07 6.07
N ASN A 232 4.34 3.47 7.18
CA ASN A 232 3.69 4.23 8.26
C ASN A 232 4.68 5.21 8.93
N LEU A 233 5.94 4.80 9.12
CA LEU A 233 6.97 5.72 9.58
C LEU A 233 7.17 6.89 8.60
N ALA A 234 7.26 6.61 7.29
CA ALA A 234 7.36 7.65 6.28
C ALA A 234 6.17 8.64 6.34
N LEU A 235 4.95 8.15 6.50
CA LEU A 235 3.75 8.98 6.64
C LEU A 235 3.81 9.87 7.89
N ILE A 236 4.28 9.36 9.03
CA ILE A 236 4.50 10.18 10.24
C ILE A 236 5.46 11.34 9.92
N PHE A 237 6.61 11.07 9.29
CA PHE A 237 7.57 12.12 8.93
C PHE A 237 7.03 13.10 7.89
N ILE A 238 6.29 12.62 6.89
CA ILE A 238 5.62 13.49 5.91
C ILE A 238 4.66 14.45 6.62
N LEU A 239 3.80 13.94 7.52
CA LEU A 239 2.84 14.74 8.28
C LEU A 239 3.55 15.79 9.16
N LEU A 240 4.58 15.37 9.89
CA LEU A 240 5.39 16.26 10.74
C LEU A 240 6.01 17.39 9.92
N ILE A 241 6.67 17.06 8.81
CA ILE A 241 7.42 18.03 7.98
C ILE A 241 6.46 18.95 7.23
N LEU A 242 5.43 18.40 6.58
CA LEU A 242 4.53 19.16 5.71
C LEU A 242 3.80 20.26 6.50
N TYR A 243 3.27 19.91 7.67
CA TYR A 243 2.44 20.80 8.49
C TYR A 243 3.20 21.60 9.56
N THR A 244 4.55 21.64 9.49
CA THR A 244 5.37 22.60 10.27
C THR A 244 5.05 24.07 10.00
N SER A 245 4.44 24.37 8.85
CA SER A 245 4.02 25.72 8.46
C SER A 245 2.65 25.65 7.80
N PRO A 246 1.85 26.74 7.85
CA PRO A 246 0.54 26.77 7.24
C PRO A 246 0.60 26.46 5.73
N VAL A 247 -0.27 25.56 5.27
CA VAL A 247 -0.45 25.31 3.84
C VAL A 247 -1.30 26.45 3.26
N LYS A 248 -0.71 27.22 2.35
CA LYS A 248 -1.41 28.32 1.68
C LYS A 248 -2.17 27.80 0.46
N TYR A 249 -3.40 28.26 0.28
CA TYR A 249 -4.15 28.03 -0.95
C TYR A 249 -3.46 28.74 -2.12
N ILE A 250 -3.37 28.06 -3.26
CA ILE A 250 -2.73 28.57 -4.46
C ILE A 250 -3.76 28.57 -5.57
N GLY A 251 -4.56 29.64 -5.66
CA GLY A 251 -5.42 30.10 -6.76
C GLY A 251 -6.08 29.08 -7.72
N THR A 252 -7.29 29.40 -8.17
CA THR A 252 -8.05 28.61 -9.18
C THR A 252 -7.26 28.32 -10.46
N LYS A 253 -6.40 29.25 -10.92
CA LYS A 253 -5.55 29.07 -12.10
C LYS A 253 -4.54 27.93 -11.97
N LEU A 254 -3.99 27.67 -10.77
CA LEU A 254 -3.12 26.51 -10.56
C LEU A 254 -3.95 25.22 -10.58
N MET A 255 -5.09 25.23 -9.89
CA MET A 255 -6.00 24.08 -9.85
C MET A 255 -6.40 23.61 -11.25
N LEU A 256 -6.70 24.54 -12.15
CA LEU A 256 -6.99 24.22 -13.56
C LEU A 256 -5.77 23.59 -14.26
N LYS A 257 -4.56 24.12 -14.05
CA LYS A 257 -3.32 23.56 -14.63
C LYS A 257 -2.91 22.22 -14.04
N GLN A 258 -3.43 21.87 -12.86
CA GLN A 258 -3.11 20.63 -12.15
C GLN A 258 -4.36 19.76 -12.01
N PHE A 259 -5.35 19.95 -12.89
CA PHE A 259 -6.64 19.26 -12.82
C PHE A 259 -6.48 17.73 -12.87
N TYR A 260 -5.44 17.24 -13.57
CA TYR A 260 -5.10 15.81 -13.59
C TYR A 260 -4.86 15.22 -12.19
N CYS A 261 -4.36 16.00 -11.21
CA CYS A 261 -4.23 15.55 -9.82
C CYS A 261 -5.59 15.33 -9.17
N VAL A 262 -6.55 16.24 -9.44
CA VAL A 262 -7.92 16.11 -8.94
C VAL A 262 -8.58 14.87 -9.54
N VAL A 263 -8.44 14.68 -10.86
CA VAL A 263 -8.92 13.47 -11.53
C VAL A 263 -8.31 12.23 -10.88
N LEU A 264 -6.99 12.16 -10.77
CA LEU A 264 -6.28 10.97 -10.32
C LEU A 264 -6.55 10.60 -8.85
N TRP A 265 -6.75 11.58 -7.96
CA TRP A 265 -6.87 11.32 -6.51
C TRP A 265 -8.26 11.50 -5.94
N PHE A 266 -9.19 12.07 -6.71
CA PHE A 266 -10.57 12.27 -6.28
C PHE A 266 -11.61 11.66 -7.21
N LEU A 267 -11.37 11.57 -8.52
CA LEU A 267 -12.33 10.96 -9.45
C LEU A 267 -12.00 9.48 -9.71
N MET A 268 -10.74 9.15 -10.02
CA MET A 268 -10.34 7.76 -10.29
C MET A 268 -10.60 6.82 -9.11
N PRO A 269 -10.35 7.20 -7.84
CA PRO A 269 -10.67 6.33 -6.71
C PRO A 269 -12.17 6.02 -6.57
N VAL A 270 -13.06 6.92 -7.00
CA VAL A 270 -14.51 6.67 -7.02
C VAL A 270 -14.86 5.51 -7.97
N LEU A 271 -14.16 5.42 -9.10
CA LEU A 271 -14.37 4.34 -10.08
C LEU A 271 -14.04 2.95 -9.51
N SER A 272 -13.18 2.86 -8.48
CA SER A 272 -12.86 1.58 -7.84
C SER A 272 -14.01 0.97 -7.05
N PHE A 273 -14.97 1.79 -6.57
CA PHE A 273 -16.21 1.27 -5.96
C PHE A 273 -17.07 0.49 -6.96
N PHE A 274 -16.88 0.75 -8.25
CA PHE A 274 -17.57 0.09 -9.36
C PHE A 274 -16.68 -0.94 -10.09
N GLY A 275 -15.47 -1.22 -9.59
CA GLY A 275 -14.54 -2.17 -10.21
C GLY A 275 -13.89 -1.65 -11.50
N LEU A 276 -13.98 -0.35 -11.79
CA LEU A 276 -13.43 0.28 -13.00
C LEU A 276 -12.03 0.89 -12.77
N TRP A 277 -11.49 0.77 -11.55
CA TRP A 277 -10.15 1.24 -11.20
C TRP A 277 -9.52 0.36 -10.13
N TYR A 278 -8.19 0.30 -10.12
CA TYR A 278 -7.43 -0.54 -9.19
C TYR A 278 -7.65 -0.11 -7.74
N GLN A 279 -7.85 -1.11 -6.88
CA GLN A 279 -8.13 -0.93 -5.47
C GLN A 279 -6.95 -0.27 -4.75
N TYR A 280 -5.72 -0.72 -5.00
CA TYR A 280 -4.53 -0.17 -4.35
C TYR A 280 -4.24 1.29 -4.76
N PHE A 281 -4.64 1.70 -5.96
CA PHE A 281 -4.54 3.09 -6.42
C PHE A 281 -5.64 4.00 -5.87
N SER A 282 -6.59 3.41 -5.15
CA SER A 282 -7.70 4.07 -4.46
C SER A 282 -7.53 4.06 -2.94
N PHE A 283 -6.33 3.70 -2.47
CA PHE A 283 -6.01 3.61 -1.03
C PHE A 283 -6.88 2.60 -0.28
N ASN A 284 -7.34 1.55 -0.96
CA ASN A 284 -8.22 0.51 -0.46
C ASN A 284 -7.47 -0.62 0.31
N LEU A 285 -6.32 -0.32 0.93
CA LEU A 285 -5.57 -1.33 1.69
C LEU A 285 -6.28 -1.62 3.01
N TYR A 286 -6.31 -2.90 3.40
CA TYR A 286 -6.95 -3.39 4.63
C TYR A 286 -8.45 -3.11 4.75
N SER A 287 -9.17 -2.91 3.64
CA SER A 287 -10.62 -2.75 3.68
C SER A 287 -11.39 -4.06 3.89
N GLY A 288 -10.72 -5.21 3.87
CA GLY A 288 -11.33 -6.54 3.94
C GLY A 288 -12.01 -6.99 2.65
N LYS A 289 -12.10 -6.11 1.64
CA LYS A 289 -12.76 -6.39 0.36
C LYS A 289 -11.86 -7.24 -0.55
N GLY A 290 -12.49 -8.01 -1.42
CA GLY A 290 -11.84 -8.71 -2.51
C GLY A 290 -11.92 -10.22 -2.39
N TYR A 291 -11.26 -10.88 -3.33
CA TYR A 291 -11.15 -12.34 -3.33
C TYR A 291 -10.03 -12.79 -2.39
N GLN A 292 -10.19 -13.97 -1.81
CA GLN A 292 -9.11 -14.72 -1.21
C GLN A 292 -8.82 -15.93 -2.11
N MET A 293 -7.54 -16.15 -2.41
CA MET A 293 -7.13 -17.31 -3.19
C MET A 293 -6.55 -18.39 -2.28
N TYR A 294 -7.11 -19.58 -2.39
CA TYR A 294 -6.66 -20.80 -1.74
C TYR A 294 -6.09 -21.73 -2.80
N VAL A 295 -4.93 -22.32 -2.53
CA VAL A 295 -4.33 -23.31 -3.43
C VAL A 295 -4.20 -24.63 -2.67
N CYS A 296 -5.01 -25.60 -3.07
CA CYS A 296 -4.99 -26.94 -2.51
C CYS A 296 -3.91 -27.77 -3.20
N VAL A 297 -3.11 -28.49 -2.42
CA VAL A 297 -1.98 -29.29 -2.91
C VAL A 297 -2.37 -30.77 -2.84
N ASN A 298 -2.31 -31.47 -3.98
CA ASN A 298 -2.67 -32.89 -4.11
C ASN A 298 -1.47 -33.84 -3.99
N LYS A 299 -0.26 -33.35 -4.28
CA LYS A 299 1.00 -34.11 -4.18
C LYS A 299 2.02 -33.24 -3.45
N ASN A 300 2.91 -33.84 -2.66
CA ASN A 300 3.97 -33.09 -2.00
C ASN A 300 4.83 -32.34 -3.03
N VAL A 301 4.78 -31.01 -2.98
CA VAL A 301 5.64 -30.11 -3.75
C VAL A 301 6.62 -29.50 -2.76
N ASP A 302 7.90 -29.90 -2.81
CA ASP A 302 8.88 -29.58 -1.77
C ASP A 302 9.07 -28.08 -1.53
N GLY A 303 9.08 -27.26 -2.60
CA GLY A 303 9.23 -25.81 -2.50
C GLY A 303 8.07 -25.07 -1.81
N LEU A 304 6.89 -25.71 -1.69
CA LEU A 304 5.70 -25.10 -1.10
C LEU A 304 5.49 -25.46 0.37
N LYS A 305 6.23 -26.44 0.90
CA LYS A 305 6.12 -26.89 2.29
C LYS A 305 6.19 -25.76 3.32
N PRO A 306 7.08 -24.74 3.18
CA PRO A 306 7.18 -23.66 4.16
C PRO A 306 5.95 -22.75 4.23
N TYR A 307 5.05 -22.81 3.24
CA TYR A 307 3.90 -21.90 3.11
C TYR A 307 2.56 -22.59 3.38
N LEU A 308 2.56 -23.86 3.75
CA LEU A 308 1.36 -24.60 4.05
C LEU A 308 0.69 -24.09 5.33
N GLU A 309 -0.61 -23.89 5.25
CA GLU A 309 -1.45 -23.58 6.41
C GLU A 309 -1.71 -24.86 7.23
N PRO A 310 -1.97 -24.73 8.54
CA PRO A 310 -2.50 -25.82 9.33
C PRO A 310 -3.75 -26.42 8.67
N VAL A 311 -3.84 -27.75 8.63
CA VAL A 311 -4.95 -28.50 8.01
C VAL A 311 -6.20 -28.38 8.90
N LEU A 312 -6.80 -27.20 8.91
CA LEU A 312 -8.02 -26.83 9.61
C LEU A 312 -8.90 -26.04 8.65
N GLY A 313 -9.24 -26.64 7.50
CA GLY A 313 -9.88 -25.92 6.40
C GLY A 313 -10.93 -26.73 5.68
N ARG A 314 -12.18 -26.24 5.65
CA ARG A 314 -13.28 -26.84 4.87
C ARG A 314 -13.04 -26.84 3.35
N PHE A 315 -12.19 -25.93 2.84
CA PHE A 315 -12.07 -25.68 1.40
C PHE A 315 -11.30 -26.77 0.66
N CYS A 316 -10.23 -27.31 1.24
CA CYS A 316 -9.37 -28.30 0.58
C CYS A 316 -9.63 -29.75 0.98
N LYS A 317 -10.77 -30.05 1.64
CA LYS A 317 -11.14 -31.41 2.12
C LYS A 317 -9.98 -32.10 2.86
N ASP A 318 -9.42 -31.42 3.85
CA ASP A 318 -8.30 -31.90 4.68
C ASP A 318 -6.99 -32.17 3.92
N LYS A 319 -6.84 -31.65 2.70
CA LYS A 319 -5.56 -31.62 2.00
C LYS A 319 -4.72 -30.40 2.44
N PRO A 320 -3.38 -30.51 2.39
CA PRO A 320 -2.51 -29.36 2.58
C PRO A 320 -2.86 -28.25 1.59
N TYR A 321 -2.85 -27.01 2.07
CA TYR A 321 -3.16 -25.85 1.24
C TYR A 321 -2.38 -24.64 1.71
N PHE A 322 -2.31 -23.62 0.86
CA PHE A 322 -1.77 -22.32 1.24
C PHE A 322 -2.72 -21.20 0.81
N ILE A 323 -2.68 -20.10 1.54
CA ILE A 323 -3.41 -18.87 1.22
C ILE A 323 -2.44 -17.95 0.48
N LEU A 324 -2.81 -17.49 -0.73
CA LEU A 324 -1.94 -16.67 -1.58
C LEU A 324 -1.39 -15.43 -0.85
N GLN A 325 -2.24 -14.77 -0.07
CA GLN A 325 -1.88 -13.60 0.74
C GLN A 325 -0.75 -13.94 1.72
N ASN A 326 -0.88 -15.04 2.46
CA ASN A 326 0.08 -15.46 3.48
C ASN A 326 1.40 -15.90 2.84
N TRP A 327 1.34 -16.66 1.74
CA TRP A 327 2.53 -17.01 0.97
C TRP A 327 3.28 -15.76 0.48
N ALA A 328 2.58 -14.80 -0.13
CA ALA A 328 3.19 -13.56 -0.60
C ALA A 328 3.85 -12.76 0.54
N MET A 329 3.16 -12.63 1.69
CA MET A 329 3.70 -11.94 2.86
C MET A 329 4.89 -12.68 3.47
N ALA A 330 4.88 -14.02 3.47
CA ALA A 330 5.99 -14.81 4.00
C ALA A 330 7.25 -14.66 3.14
N GLU A 331 7.10 -14.81 1.82
CA GLU A 331 8.23 -14.85 0.89
C GLU A 331 8.68 -13.46 0.43
N ILE A 332 7.80 -12.67 -0.19
CA ILE A 332 8.16 -11.41 -0.86
C ILE A 332 7.93 -10.19 0.03
N LYS A 333 7.34 -10.38 1.23
CA LYS A 333 6.96 -9.33 2.18
C LYS A 333 5.93 -8.33 1.63
N SER A 334 5.26 -8.65 0.54
CA SER A 334 4.28 -7.80 -0.13
C SER A 334 2.97 -8.55 -0.32
N ALA A 335 1.85 -7.82 -0.32
CA ALA A 335 0.53 -8.40 -0.57
C ALA A 335 0.26 -8.53 -2.08
N PRO A 336 -0.44 -9.59 -2.54
CA PRO A 336 -0.92 -9.66 -3.91
C PRO A 336 -1.88 -8.51 -4.23
N LEU A 337 -1.90 -8.04 -5.47
CA LEU A 337 -2.91 -7.07 -5.91
C LEU A 337 -4.29 -7.75 -5.91
N PRO A 338 -5.30 -7.18 -5.24
CA PRO A 338 -6.57 -7.86 -4.97
C PRO A 338 -7.54 -7.81 -6.16
N GLU A 339 -7.01 -7.94 -7.39
CA GLU A 339 -7.80 -7.88 -8.62
C GLU A 339 -7.98 -9.26 -9.23
N PHE A 340 -9.21 -9.54 -9.66
CA PHE A 340 -9.60 -10.84 -10.21
C PHE A 340 -8.72 -11.28 -11.39
N GLU A 341 -8.44 -10.38 -12.33
CA GLU A 341 -7.59 -10.69 -13.50
C GLU A 341 -6.16 -11.06 -13.10
N ILE A 342 -5.62 -10.44 -12.06
CA ILE A 342 -4.28 -10.76 -11.54
C ILE A 342 -4.30 -12.14 -10.89
N TYR A 343 -5.34 -12.45 -10.13
CA TYR A 343 -5.52 -13.77 -9.52
C TYR A 343 -5.66 -14.88 -10.57
N LYS A 344 -6.38 -14.62 -11.67
CA LYS A 344 -6.46 -15.56 -12.79
C LYS A 344 -5.09 -15.83 -13.42
N LYS A 345 -4.29 -14.78 -13.64
CA LYS A 345 -2.91 -14.93 -14.13
C LYS A 345 -2.03 -15.72 -13.15
N ILE A 346 -2.14 -15.45 -11.86
CA ILE A 346 -1.43 -16.19 -10.81
C ILE A 346 -1.81 -17.68 -10.83
N SER A 347 -3.11 -17.99 -10.91
CA SER A 347 -3.59 -19.37 -11.01
C SER A 347 -2.95 -20.11 -12.19
N ASN A 348 -2.93 -19.49 -13.37
CA ASN A 348 -2.33 -20.07 -14.57
C ASN A 348 -0.83 -20.34 -14.41
N GLU A 349 -0.07 -19.41 -13.82
CA GLU A 349 1.37 -19.61 -13.60
C GLU A 349 1.65 -20.68 -12.54
N ILE A 350 0.85 -20.76 -11.47
CA ILE A 350 0.95 -21.82 -10.44
C ILE A 350 0.68 -23.19 -11.07
N LYS A 351 -0.41 -23.31 -11.84
CA LYS A 351 -0.77 -24.53 -12.57
C LYS A 351 0.29 -24.95 -13.57
N LYS A 352 0.85 -24.00 -14.31
CA LYS A 352 1.97 -24.24 -15.25
C LYS A 352 3.22 -24.74 -14.53
N LYS A 353 3.55 -24.15 -13.37
CA LYS A 353 4.77 -24.46 -12.61
C LYS A 353 4.70 -25.84 -11.91
N TYR A 354 3.55 -26.20 -11.35
CA TYR A 354 3.41 -27.41 -10.51
C TYR A 354 2.59 -28.53 -11.16
N GLY A 355 1.89 -28.24 -12.27
CA GLY A 355 1.02 -29.15 -13.00
C GLY A 355 -0.42 -29.16 -12.48
N ASP A 356 -1.41 -29.15 -13.39
CA ASP A 356 -2.85 -29.10 -13.09
C ASP A 356 -3.36 -30.22 -12.17
N LYS A 357 -2.68 -31.37 -12.16
CA LYS A 357 -3.05 -32.50 -11.30
C LYS A 357 -2.53 -32.33 -9.86
N SER A 358 -1.46 -31.55 -9.68
CA SER A 358 -0.76 -31.37 -8.40
C SER A 358 -1.38 -30.26 -7.56
N VAL A 359 -2.00 -29.27 -8.17
CA VAL A 359 -2.57 -28.09 -7.50
C VAL A 359 -3.97 -27.77 -8.02
N ARG A 360 -4.86 -27.35 -7.12
CA ARG A 360 -6.19 -26.80 -7.47
C ARG A 360 -6.33 -25.43 -6.85
N VAL A 361 -6.81 -24.47 -7.63
CA VAL A 361 -6.86 -23.06 -7.21
C VAL A 361 -8.31 -22.64 -7.04
N PHE A 362 -8.65 -22.12 -5.87
CA PHE A 362 -10.00 -21.68 -5.52
C PHE A 362 -9.98 -20.19 -5.17
N LEU A 363 -10.90 -19.44 -5.77
CA LEU A 363 -11.23 -18.09 -5.35
C LEU A 363 -12.45 -18.09 -4.46
N TYR A 364 -12.32 -17.48 -3.29
CA TYR A 364 -13.40 -17.25 -2.35
C TYR A 364 -13.73 -15.76 -2.32
N ASN A 365 -15.00 -15.44 -2.59
CA ASN A 365 -15.50 -14.08 -2.48
C ASN A 365 -16.04 -13.85 -1.05
N THR A 366 -15.37 -12.99 -0.28
CA THR A 366 -15.73 -12.75 1.13
C THR A 366 -17.14 -12.18 1.31
N ARG A 367 -17.60 -11.37 0.35
CA ARG A 367 -18.91 -10.71 0.39
C ARG A 367 -20.07 -11.64 0.04
N THR A 368 -19.95 -12.40 -1.04
CA THR A 368 -21.02 -13.31 -1.53
C THR A 368 -20.93 -14.69 -0.93
N LYS A 369 -19.82 -15.03 -0.27
CA LYS A 369 -19.47 -16.36 0.23
C LYS A 369 -19.44 -17.44 -0.86
N LYS A 370 -19.36 -17.04 -2.13
CA LYS A 370 -19.23 -17.96 -3.26
C LYS A 370 -17.78 -18.36 -3.43
N THR A 371 -17.59 -19.62 -3.83
CA THR A 371 -16.31 -20.17 -4.23
C THR A 371 -16.35 -20.53 -5.70
N GLU A 372 -15.30 -20.16 -6.42
CA GLU A 372 -15.08 -20.49 -7.82
C GLU A 372 -13.74 -21.21 -7.94
N GLU A 373 -13.69 -22.29 -8.70
CA GLU A 373 -12.43 -22.94 -9.06
C GLU A 373 -11.90 -22.29 -10.34
N LEU A 374 -10.66 -21.83 -10.29
CA LEU A 374 -9.95 -21.28 -11.44
C LEU A 374 -9.15 -22.35 -12.17
#